data_AF-W1PST7-F1
#
_entry.id   AF-W1PST7-F1
#
_cell.length_a   1.000
_cell.length_b   1.000
_cell.length_c   1.000
_cell.angle_alpha   90.00
_cell.angle_beta   90.00
_cell.angle_gamma   90.00
#
_symmetry.space_group_name_H-M   'P 1'
#
loop_
_entity.id
_entity.type
_entity.pdbx_description
1 polymer ?
#
loop_
_entity_poly.entity_id
_entity_poly.type
_entity_poly.pdbx_seq_one_letter_code
_entity_poly.pdbx_strand_id
1 'polypeptide(L)'
;MSCPHASGAAAYVKSFHPSWSGSAVKSALMTTALRMDPIRHEDAEFAYGAGHINPVRAKDPGLVYDAGEKDFVEFLCSQGYNLTLIRLISGDNTTSCPDISQGKAWDLNYPSMTLRIEDGKPVYGYFTRTVTNVGLPNTTYYSYVSAPSKIKISIEPSILSFTNVGEKKSFVVKKPPNSVHLHSHPSGFNLLQPSNIGHKEETREKTRRIFKKRRNA
;
A
#
# COMPACT_ATOMS: atom_id res chain seq x y z
N MET A 1 -20.09 1.30 -13.58
CA MET A 1 -19.35 0.72 -14.75
C MET A 1 -17.89 0.38 -14.48
N SER A 2 -17.23 0.88 -13.42
CA SER A 2 -15.80 0.60 -13.16
C SER A 2 -15.51 -0.80 -12.58
N CYS A 3 -16.43 -1.37 -11.79
CA CYS A 3 -16.27 -2.70 -11.19
C CYS A 3 -15.91 -3.80 -12.21
N PRO A 4 -16.64 -4.00 -13.33
CA PRO A 4 -16.27 -5.03 -14.31
C PRO A 4 -14.91 -4.80 -14.97
N HIS A 5 -14.45 -3.54 -15.09
CA HIS A 5 -13.10 -3.26 -15.58
C HIS A 5 -12.03 -3.72 -14.58
N ALA A 6 -12.24 -3.47 -13.28
CA ALA A 6 -11.36 -3.97 -12.23
C ALA A 6 -11.36 -5.51 -12.18
N SER A 7 -12.52 -6.16 -12.34
CA SER A 7 -12.63 -7.62 -12.43
C SER A 7 -11.87 -8.17 -13.64
N GLY A 8 -12.01 -7.55 -14.81
CA GLY A 8 -11.25 -7.93 -16.02
C GLY A 8 -9.74 -7.75 -15.84
N ALA A 9 -9.30 -6.66 -15.21
CA ALA A 9 -7.90 -6.44 -14.89
C ALA A 9 -7.35 -7.48 -13.88
N ALA A 10 -8.14 -7.83 -12.87
CA ALA A 10 -7.76 -8.87 -11.91
C ALA A 10 -7.64 -10.24 -12.60
N ALA A 11 -8.58 -10.60 -13.48
CA ALA A 11 -8.53 -11.83 -14.27
C ALA A 11 -7.30 -11.85 -15.20
N TYR A 12 -6.99 -10.72 -15.84
CA TYR A 12 -5.78 -10.57 -16.65
C TYR A 12 -4.51 -10.81 -15.83
N VAL A 13 -4.35 -10.19 -14.65
CA VAL A 13 -3.17 -10.44 -13.80
C VAL A 13 -3.11 -11.91 -13.35
N LYS A 14 -4.26 -12.47 -12.94
CA LYS A 14 -4.37 -13.86 -12.49
C LYS A 14 -4.04 -14.88 -13.58
N SER A 15 -4.26 -14.57 -14.87
CA SER A 15 -3.87 -15.49 -15.96
C SER A 15 -2.36 -15.63 -16.13
N PHE A 16 -1.58 -14.60 -15.76
CA PHE A 16 -0.11 -14.69 -15.73
C PHE A 16 0.42 -15.27 -14.41
N HIS A 17 -0.36 -15.17 -13.34
CA HIS A 17 0.01 -15.67 -12.01
C HIS A 17 -1.07 -16.59 -11.42
N PRO A 18 -1.28 -17.80 -11.97
CA PRO A 18 -2.38 -18.67 -11.56
C PRO A 18 -2.36 -19.06 -10.08
N SER A 19 -1.19 -19.08 -9.45
CA SER A 19 -1.02 -19.43 -8.04
C SER A 19 -1.23 -18.28 -7.05
N TRP A 20 -1.31 -17.02 -7.51
CA TRP A 20 -1.42 -15.87 -6.60
C TRP A 20 -2.73 -15.84 -5.83
N SER A 21 -2.69 -15.45 -4.56
CA SER A 21 -3.91 -15.20 -3.79
C SER A 21 -4.72 -14.02 -4.37
N GLY A 22 -5.98 -13.89 -3.95
CA GLY A 22 -6.77 -12.69 -4.26
C GLY A 22 -6.12 -11.40 -3.71
N SER A 23 -5.48 -11.49 -2.55
CA SER A 23 -4.74 -10.39 -1.90
C SER A 23 -3.52 -9.97 -2.71
N ALA A 24 -2.75 -10.92 -3.25
CA ALA A 24 -1.59 -10.64 -4.10
C ALA A 24 -1.99 -9.95 -5.41
N VAL A 25 -3.06 -10.41 -6.07
CA VAL A 25 -3.60 -9.76 -7.28
C VAL A 25 -4.08 -8.32 -6.96
N LYS A 26 -4.81 -8.15 -5.85
CA LYS A 26 -5.25 -6.83 -5.39
C LYS A 26 -4.06 -5.93 -5.08
N SER A 27 -3.05 -6.44 -4.40
CA SER A 27 -1.81 -5.72 -4.12
C SER A 27 -1.16 -5.23 -5.41
N ALA A 28 -1.01 -6.10 -6.41
CA ALA A 28 -0.38 -5.73 -7.68
C ALA A 28 -1.13 -4.61 -8.40
N LEU A 29 -2.46 -4.67 -8.44
CA LEU A 29 -3.29 -3.62 -9.03
C LEU A 29 -3.20 -2.29 -8.27
N MET A 30 -3.10 -2.34 -6.94
CA MET A 30 -3.01 -1.14 -6.10
C MET A 30 -1.62 -0.48 -6.17
N THR A 31 -0.54 -1.24 -6.00
CA THR A 31 0.82 -0.68 -5.92
C THR A 31 1.35 -0.18 -7.27
N THR A 32 0.76 -0.65 -8.38
CA THR A 32 1.10 -0.22 -9.74
C THR A 32 0.13 0.80 -10.33
N ALA A 33 -0.89 1.20 -9.56
CA ALA A 33 -1.86 2.20 -9.97
C ALA A 33 -1.18 3.55 -10.24
N LEU A 34 -1.72 4.29 -11.21
CA LEU A 34 -1.30 5.65 -11.50
C LEU A 34 -1.96 6.61 -10.51
N ARG A 35 -1.13 7.41 -9.84
CA ARG A 35 -1.60 8.44 -8.91
C ARG A 35 -2.52 9.42 -9.64
N MET A 36 -3.69 9.66 -9.06
CA MET A 36 -4.66 10.65 -9.54
C MET A 36 -4.28 12.05 -9.04
N ASP A 37 -4.76 13.08 -9.73
CA ASP A 37 -4.51 14.47 -9.36
C ASP A 37 -5.35 14.87 -8.13
N PRO A 38 -4.74 15.10 -6.95
CA PRO A 38 -5.49 15.43 -5.75
C PRO A 38 -6.17 16.81 -5.84
N ILE A 39 -5.74 17.69 -6.76
CA ILE A 39 -6.40 19.00 -6.97
C ILE A 39 -7.78 18.81 -7.62
N ARG A 40 -7.93 17.77 -8.43
CA ARG A 40 -9.20 17.44 -9.11
C ARG A 40 -10.12 16.55 -8.27
N HIS A 41 -9.63 16.07 -7.12
CA HIS A 41 -10.31 15.10 -6.26
C HIS A 41 -10.09 15.49 -4.80
N GLU A 42 -10.98 16.32 -4.26
CA GLU A 42 -10.85 16.90 -2.92
C GLU A 42 -10.75 15.84 -1.81
N ASP A 43 -11.45 14.71 -1.95
CA ASP A 43 -11.42 13.58 -1.00
C ASP A 43 -10.19 12.67 -1.17
N ALA A 44 -9.32 12.96 -2.15
CA ALA A 44 -8.06 12.25 -2.41
C ALA A 44 -8.20 10.71 -2.39
N GLU A 45 -7.47 10.02 -1.51
CA GLU A 45 -7.49 8.56 -1.42
C GLU A 45 -8.85 7.98 -0.99
N PHE A 46 -9.72 8.77 -0.36
CA PHE A 46 -11.10 8.34 -0.10
C PHE A 46 -11.97 8.39 -1.36
N ALA A 47 -11.60 9.16 -2.39
CA ALA A 47 -12.26 9.16 -3.70
C ALA A 47 -11.72 8.07 -4.63
N TYR A 48 -10.39 7.91 -4.73
CA TYR A 48 -9.76 7.07 -5.75
C TYR A 48 -8.88 5.93 -5.23
N GLY A 49 -8.76 5.76 -3.91
CA GLY A 49 -7.90 4.74 -3.30
C GLY A 49 -6.44 4.91 -3.72
N ALA A 50 -5.84 3.86 -4.28
CA ALA A 50 -4.47 3.89 -4.77
C ALA A 50 -4.31 4.63 -6.11
N GLY A 51 -5.40 4.87 -6.85
CA GLY A 51 -5.42 5.59 -8.12
C GLY A 51 -5.99 4.77 -9.29
N HIS A 52 -5.62 5.15 -10.51
CA HIS A 52 -6.11 4.53 -11.74
C HIS A 52 -5.37 3.22 -12.02
N ILE A 53 -6.10 2.12 -12.17
CA ILE A 53 -5.51 0.79 -12.38
C ILE A 53 -4.65 0.73 -13.66
N ASN A 54 -3.51 0.05 -13.59
CA ASN A 54 -2.62 -0.17 -14.73
C ASN A 54 -2.38 -1.67 -14.91
N PRO A 55 -3.25 -2.38 -15.67
CA PRO A 55 -3.17 -3.84 -15.79
C PRO A 55 -1.84 -4.33 -16.36
N VAL A 56 -1.25 -3.56 -17.29
CA VAL A 56 0.04 -3.90 -17.91
C VAL A 56 1.16 -3.89 -16.89
N ARG A 57 1.20 -2.89 -15.99
CA ARG A 57 2.20 -2.85 -14.91
C ARG A 57 1.88 -3.83 -13.78
N ALA A 58 0.60 -4.06 -13.48
CA ALA A 58 0.16 -4.97 -12.45
C ALA A 58 0.53 -6.43 -12.73
N LYS A 59 0.80 -6.78 -14.00
CA LYS A 59 1.35 -8.08 -14.36
C LYS A 59 2.70 -8.35 -13.68
N ASP A 60 3.56 -7.34 -13.56
CA ASP A 60 4.92 -7.48 -13.01
C ASP A 60 5.19 -6.40 -11.95
N PRO A 61 4.58 -6.49 -10.75
CA PRO A 61 4.59 -5.42 -9.75
C PRO A 61 5.90 -5.35 -8.94
N GLY A 62 6.78 -6.35 -9.07
CA GLY A 62 8.02 -6.50 -8.29
C GLY A 62 7.78 -7.00 -6.86
N LEU A 63 6.92 -6.33 -6.10
CA LEU A 63 6.56 -6.69 -4.73
C LEU A 63 5.04 -6.80 -4.56
N VAL A 64 4.60 -7.73 -3.71
CA VAL A 64 3.19 -7.85 -3.30
C VAL A 64 3.04 -7.92 -1.78
N TYR A 65 1.97 -7.31 -1.28
CA TYR A 65 1.46 -7.47 0.08
C TYR A 65 0.44 -8.61 0.06
N ASP A 66 0.88 -9.79 0.49
CA ASP A 66 0.03 -10.98 0.49
C ASP A 66 -0.62 -11.17 1.87
N ALA A 67 -1.86 -11.68 1.87
CA ALA A 67 -2.64 -11.95 3.07
C ALA A 67 -3.62 -13.10 2.79
N GLY A 68 -3.69 -14.05 3.71
CA GLY A 68 -4.60 -15.20 3.68
C GLY A 68 -5.83 -15.00 4.57
N GLU A 69 -6.72 -15.98 4.56
CA GLU A 69 -7.96 -15.98 5.35
C GLU A 69 -7.71 -15.75 6.84
N LYS A 70 -6.69 -16.41 7.40
CA LYS A 70 -6.30 -16.25 8.80
C LYS A 70 -5.98 -14.80 9.16
N ASP A 71 -5.29 -14.06 8.28
CA ASP A 71 -4.96 -12.65 8.52
C ASP A 71 -6.22 -11.77 8.59
N PHE A 72 -7.25 -12.09 7.78
CA PHE A 72 -8.53 -11.38 7.82
C PHE A 72 -9.37 -11.76 9.04
N VAL A 73 -9.34 -13.02 9.47
CA VAL A 73 -9.98 -13.46 10.73
C VAL A 73 -9.34 -12.74 11.91
N GLU A 74 -8.01 -12.71 11.99
CA GLU A 74 -7.28 -11.97 13.03
C GLU A 74 -7.59 -10.47 12.99
N PHE A 75 -7.69 -9.87 11.80
CA PHE A 75 -8.14 -8.49 11.64
C PHE A 75 -9.53 -8.25 12.23
N LEU A 76 -10.51 -9.11 11.94
CA LEU A 76 -11.87 -8.99 12.48
C LEU A 76 -11.89 -9.19 14.01
N CYS A 77 -11.11 -10.14 14.53
CA CYS A 77 -10.91 -10.31 15.97
C CYS A 77 -10.35 -9.03 16.61
N SER A 78 -9.32 -8.43 16.02
CA SER A 78 -8.70 -7.16 16.48
C SER A 78 -9.61 -5.94 16.37
N GLN A 79 -10.66 -6.00 15.54
CA GLN A 79 -11.70 -4.97 15.47
C GLN A 79 -12.80 -5.15 16.52
N GLY A 80 -12.79 -6.26 17.28
CA GLY A 80 -13.79 -6.55 18.31
C GLY A 80 -15.09 -7.16 17.79
N TYR A 81 -15.07 -7.74 16.58
CA TYR A 81 -16.24 -8.47 16.08
C TYR A 81 -16.52 -9.73 16.91
N ASN A 82 -17.80 -10.05 17.07
CA ASN A 82 -18.23 -11.25 17.80
C ASN A 82 -17.83 -12.52 17.04
N LEU A 83 -17.34 -13.53 17.77
CA LEU A 83 -16.94 -14.82 17.22
C LEU A 83 -18.05 -15.51 16.41
N THR A 84 -19.32 -15.41 16.83
CA THR A 84 -20.46 -15.97 16.08
C THR A 84 -20.57 -15.35 14.70
N LEU A 85 -20.34 -14.05 14.57
CA LEU A 85 -20.37 -13.35 13.30
C LEU A 85 -19.15 -13.71 12.45
N ILE A 86 -17.96 -13.82 13.05
CA ILE A 86 -16.74 -14.22 12.35
C ILE A 86 -16.88 -15.62 11.76
N ARG A 87 -17.45 -16.57 12.51
CA ARG A 87 -17.73 -17.95 12.03
C ARG A 87 -18.75 -17.95 10.89
N LEU A 88 -19.78 -17.11 10.98
CA LEU A 88 -20.75 -16.95 9.89
C LEU A 88 -20.10 -16.40 8.61
N ILE A 89 -19.20 -15.43 8.74
CA ILE A 89 -18.51 -14.79 7.60
C ILE A 89 -17.46 -15.71 6.97
N SER A 90 -16.63 -16.38 7.79
CA SER A 90 -15.61 -17.32 7.32
C SER A 90 -16.22 -18.62 6.78
N GLY A 91 -17.39 -19.01 7.27
CA GLY A 91 -17.97 -20.32 6.98
C GLY A 91 -17.31 -21.46 7.74
N ASP A 92 -16.40 -21.17 8.68
CA ASP A 92 -15.69 -22.14 9.50
C ASP A 92 -16.10 -22.03 10.98
N ASN A 93 -16.79 -23.05 11.48
CA ASN A 93 -17.23 -23.12 12.88
C ASN A 93 -16.08 -23.40 13.87
N THR A 94 -14.92 -23.84 13.39
CA THR A 94 -13.74 -24.12 14.21
C THR A 94 -12.88 -22.88 14.45
N THR A 95 -13.12 -21.79 13.70
CA THR A 95 -12.45 -20.51 13.86
C THR A 95 -12.54 -20.02 15.30
N SER A 96 -11.40 -19.55 15.80
CA SER A 96 -11.22 -18.93 17.12
C SER A 96 -10.39 -17.65 16.97
N CYS A 97 -10.64 -16.70 17.86
CA CYS A 97 -9.71 -15.59 18.03
C CYS A 97 -8.60 -16.04 18.99
N PRO A 98 -7.32 -15.79 18.68
CA PRO A 98 -6.24 -16.00 19.66
C PRO A 98 -6.51 -15.17 20.92
N ASP A 99 -5.91 -15.51 22.07
CA ASP A 99 -5.98 -14.65 23.26
C ASP A 99 -5.39 -13.28 22.90
N ILE A 100 -6.28 -12.31 22.66
CA ILE A 100 -5.95 -11.01 22.08
C ILE A 100 -5.14 -10.23 23.12
N SER A 101 -3.82 -10.38 23.09
CA SER A 101 -2.90 -9.32 23.48
C SER A 101 -2.90 -8.26 22.38
N GLN A 102 -4.03 -7.58 22.19
CA GLN A 102 -4.23 -6.41 21.33
C GLN A 102 -3.31 -6.35 20.08
N GLY A 103 -3.44 -7.30 19.16
CA GLY A 103 -2.96 -7.09 17.79
C GLY A 103 -3.71 -5.88 17.23
N LYS A 104 -3.01 -4.86 16.74
CA LYS A 104 -3.68 -3.68 16.21
C LYS A 104 -4.21 -4.03 14.83
N ALA A 105 -5.50 -3.83 14.59
CA ALA A 105 -6.12 -4.11 13.29
C ALA A 105 -5.43 -3.43 12.09
N TRP A 106 -4.66 -2.36 12.34
CA TRP A 106 -3.83 -1.73 11.32
C TRP A 106 -2.62 -2.57 10.85
N ASP A 107 -2.33 -3.71 11.50
CA ASP A 107 -1.27 -4.66 11.16
C ASP A 107 -1.66 -5.67 10.07
N LEU A 108 -2.94 -5.69 9.65
CA LEU A 108 -3.33 -6.40 8.44
C LEU A 108 -2.39 -6.00 7.29
N ASN A 109 -1.82 -7.00 6.60
CA ASN A 109 -0.80 -6.79 5.57
C ASN A 109 -1.40 -6.25 4.26
N TYR A 110 -1.94 -5.04 4.35
CA TYR A 110 -2.71 -4.38 3.31
C TYR A 110 -1.85 -3.32 2.59
N PRO A 111 -1.99 -3.17 1.26
CA PRO A 111 -1.20 -2.22 0.45
C PRO A 111 -1.60 -0.74 0.62
N SER A 112 -2.22 -0.40 1.75
CA SER A 112 -2.47 0.97 2.19
C SER A 112 -2.49 1.04 3.72
N MET A 113 -2.33 2.25 4.26
CA MET A 113 -2.31 2.52 5.69
C MET A 113 -3.18 3.74 5.97
N THR A 114 -4.04 3.63 6.98
CA THR A 114 -4.95 4.70 7.40
C THR A 114 -4.81 4.91 8.90
N LEU A 115 -4.78 6.18 9.32
CA LEU A 115 -4.73 6.56 10.72
C LEU A 115 -5.79 7.64 10.97
N ARG A 116 -6.66 7.43 11.96
CA ARG A 116 -7.63 8.44 12.36
C ARG A 116 -6.91 9.57 13.11
N ILE A 117 -7.19 10.80 12.72
CA ILE A 117 -6.70 12.01 13.37
C ILE A 117 -7.87 12.67 14.09
N GLU A 118 -7.65 13.07 15.34
CA GLU A 118 -8.54 13.94 16.08
C GLU A 118 -7.82 15.28 16.27
N ASP A 119 -8.51 16.39 15.97
CA ASP A 119 -7.88 17.71 16.00
C ASP A 119 -7.36 18.04 17.41
N GLY A 120 -6.16 18.61 17.45
CA GLY A 120 -5.46 18.95 18.68
C GLY A 120 -4.91 17.75 19.49
N LYS A 121 -5.19 16.50 19.11
CA LYS A 121 -4.68 15.32 19.83
C LYS A 121 -3.38 14.79 19.21
N PRO A 122 -2.46 14.23 20.03
CA PRO A 122 -1.30 13.51 19.50
C PRO A 122 -1.73 12.30 18.68
N VAL A 123 -1.15 12.16 17.49
CA VAL A 123 -1.43 11.03 16.60
C VAL A 123 -0.15 10.26 16.31
N TYR A 124 -0.18 8.95 16.57
CA TYR A 124 0.90 8.01 16.30
C TYR A 124 0.38 6.69 15.72
N GLY A 125 1.24 6.02 14.96
CA GLY A 125 0.91 4.76 14.32
C GLY A 125 2.16 4.00 13.92
N TYR A 126 2.11 2.68 14.07
CA TYR A 126 3.18 1.77 13.68
C TYR A 126 2.54 0.69 12.83
N PHE A 127 2.82 0.71 11.53
CA PHE A 127 2.23 -0.22 10.57
C PHE A 127 3.28 -1.23 10.17
N THR A 128 3.15 -2.46 10.66
CA THR A 128 4.01 -3.55 10.22
C THR A 128 3.51 -4.08 8.89
N ARG A 129 4.39 -4.22 7.91
CA ARG A 129 4.07 -4.80 6.61
C ARG A 129 5.11 -5.82 6.20
N THR A 130 4.67 -6.82 5.46
CA THR A 130 5.51 -7.86 4.88
C THR A 130 5.28 -7.88 3.38
N VAL A 131 6.34 -7.74 2.62
CA VAL A 131 6.29 -7.82 1.15
C VAL A 131 6.99 -9.09 0.68
N THR A 132 6.41 -9.72 -0.33
CA THR A 132 6.98 -10.88 -1.01
C THR A 132 7.58 -10.41 -2.34
N ASN A 133 8.81 -10.80 -2.65
CA ASN A 133 9.40 -10.55 -3.95
C ASN A 133 8.79 -11.48 -5.01
N VAL A 134 8.14 -10.89 -6.01
CA VAL A 134 7.59 -11.60 -7.17
C VAL A 134 8.22 -11.13 -8.49
N GLY A 135 9.22 -10.25 -8.39
CA GLY A 135 10.02 -9.79 -9.52
C GLY A 135 11.31 -10.60 -9.67
N LEU A 136 12.37 -9.92 -10.09
CA LEU A 136 13.67 -10.54 -10.32
C LEU A 136 14.37 -10.93 -9.00
N PRO A 137 15.16 -12.01 -8.99
CA PRO A 137 16.08 -12.30 -7.89
C PRO A 137 17.17 -11.22 -7.78
N ASN A 138 17.90 -11.20 -6.67
CA ASN A 138 18.98 -10.23 -6.41
C ASN A 138 18.59 -8.76 -6.61
N THR A 139 17.38 -8.38 -6.20
CA THR A 139 16.85 -7.02 -6.34
C THR A 139 16.83 -6.30 -5.00
N THR A 140 17.28 -5.05 -4.98
CA THR A 140 17.19 -4.17 -3.81
C THR A 140 16.17 -3.05 -4.03
N TYR A 141 15.30 -2.86 -3.05
CA TYR A 141 14.27 -1.83 -3.01
C TYR A 141 14.62 -0.78 -1.96
N TYR A 142 14.42 0.48 -2.30
CA TYR A 142 14.61 1.62 -1.41
C TYR A 142 13.26 2.22 -1.05
N SER A 143 13.11 2.57 0.22
CA SER A 143 11.91 3.22 0.69
C SER A 143 11.92 4.72 0.35
N TYR A 144 10.79 5.25 -0.10
CA TYR A 144 10.61 6.67 -0.38
C TYR A 144 9.34 7.19 0.28
N VAL A 145 9.44 8.33 0.97
CA VAL A 145 8.33 8.96 1.69
C VAL A 145 8.12 10.36 1.13
N SER A 146 6.90 10.66 0.72
CA SER A 146 6.52 11.95 0.12
C SER A 146 5.53 12.72 0.98
N ALA A 147 5.82 12.97 2.26
CA ALA A 147 4.88 13.61 3.19
C ALA A 147 4.91 15.15 3.15
N PRO A 148 3.79 15.84 3.46
CA PRO A 148 3.79 17.27 3.74
C PRO A 148 4.76 17.62 4.88
N SER A 149 5.34 18.83 4.85
CA SER A 149 6.39 19.25 5.81
C SER A 149 6.02 19.12 7.29
N LYS A 150 4.72 19.17 7.61
CA LYS A 150 4.21 19.07 9.00
C LYS A 150 4.02 17.62 9.49
N ILE A 151 4.13 16.62 8.62
CA ILE A 151 3.93 15.21 8.96
C ILE A 151 5.25 14.46 8.81
N LYS A 152 5.77 13.95 9.94
CA LYS A 152 6.95 13.08 9.96
C LYS A 152 6.53 11.62 9.83
N ILE A 153 7.03 10.94 8.82
CA ILE A 153 6.86 9.50 8.60
C ILE A 153 8.26 8.92 8.34
N SER A 154 8.58 7.79 8.98
CA SER A 154 9.80 7.04 8.73
C SER A 154 9.49 5.57 8.45
N ILE A 155 10.42 4.88 7.77
CA ILE A 155 10.31 3.48 7.41
C ILE A 155 11.56 2.76 7.90
N GLU A 156 11.38 1.59 8.53
CA GLU A 156 12.49 0.80 9.06
C GLU A 156 12.29 -0.70 8.79
N PRO A 157 13.26 -1.37 8.14
CA PRO A 157 14.43 -0.80 7.48
C PRO A 157 14.04 -0.01 6.22
N SER A 158 14.86 0.97 5.83
CA SER A 158 14.64 1.78 4.61
C SER A 158 15.10 1.10 3.32
N ILE A 159 15.75 -0.06 3.43
CA ILE A 159 16.30 -0.83 2.31
C ILE A 159 15.91 -2.30 2.49
N LEU A 160 15.38 -2.92 1.44
CA LEU A 160 15.03 -4.33 1.41
C LEU A 160 15.73 -5.00 0.21
N SER A 161 16.68 -5.89 0.49
CA SER A 161 17.41 -6.65 -0.54
C SER A 161 16.92 -8.08 -0.60
N PHE A 162 16.42 -8.55 -1.74
CA PHE A 162 15.92 -9.91 -1.92
C PHE A 162 16.88 -10.68 -2.80
N THR A 163 17.23 -11.88 -2.36
CA THR A 163 18.09 -12.82 -3.10
C THR A 163 17.26 -13.69 -4.03
N ASN A 164 16.11 -14.18 -3.56
CA ASN A 164 15.27 -15.12 -4.27
C ASN A 164 13.87 -14.57 -4.58
N VAL A 165 13.22 -15.16 -5.59
CA VAL A 165 11.78 -14.97 -5.82
C VAL A 165 11.02 -15.75 -4.74
N GLY A 166 9.96 -15.14 -4.20
CA GLY A 166 9.18 -15.67 -3.08
C GLY A 166 9.74 -15.32 -1.70
N GLU A 167 10.93 -14.72 -1.61
CA GLU A 167 11.48 -14.24 -0.34
C GLU A 167 10.60 -13.13 0.25
N LYS A 168 10.32 -13.22 1.55
CA LYS A 168 9.49 -12.27 2.30
C LYS A 168 10.36 -11.40 3.19
N LYS A 169 10.10 -10.10 3.21
CA LYS A 169 10.74 -9.17 4.16
C LYS A 169 9.73 -8.22 4.76
N SER A 170 9.96 -7.89 6.03
CA SER A 170 9.10 -7.00 6.79
C SER A 170 9.75 -5.64 7.01
N PHE A 171 8.90 -4.62 7.12
CA PHE A 171 9.29 -3.26 7.49
C PHE A 171 8.16 -2.63 8.32
N VAL A 172 8.49 -1.55 9.02
CA VAL A 172 7.56 -0.79 9.85
C VAL A 172 7.49 0.64 9.37
N VAL A 173 6.29 1.13 9.06
CA VAL A 173 6.02 2.55 8.82
C VAL A 173 5.68 3.20 10.16
N LYS A 174 6.45 4.21 10.57
CA LYS A 174 6.35 4.86 11.88
C LYS A 174 5.86 6.30 11.70
N LYS A 175 4.77 6.63 12.39
CA LYS A 175 4.32 8.00 12.64
C LYS A 175 4.52 8.29 14.14
N PRO A 176 5.53 9.09 14.53
CA PRO A 176 5.76 9.42 15.93
C PRO A 176 4.65 10.33 16.50
N PRO A 177 4.45 10.31 17.84
CA PRO A 177 3.39 11.06 18.51
C PRO A 177 3.67 12.57 18.47
N ASN A 178 3.03 13.24 17.51
CA ASN A 178 3.01 14.70 17.41
C ASN A 178 1.56 15.14 17.17
N SER A 179 1.17 16.26 17.78
CA SER A 179 -0.13 16.90 17.51
C SER A 179 -0.16 17.45 16.10
N VAL A 180 -1.27 17.22 15.40
CA VAL A 180 -1.50 17.73 14.04
C VAL A 180 -2.77 18.55 14.08
N HIS A 181 -2.68 19.84 13.72
CA HIS A 181 -3.85 20.67 13.48
C HIS A 181 -4.34 20.47 12.03
N LEU A 182 -5.60 20.08 11.90
CA LEU A 182 -6.22 19.78 10.61
C LEU A 182 -6.59 21.08 9.90
N HIS A 183 -5.79 21.48 8.91
CA HIS A 183 -6.22 22.48 7.91
C HIS A 183 -6.58 21.84 6.55
N SER A 184 -6.31 20.54 6.36
CA SER A 184 -6.70 19.72 5.19
C SER A 184 -6.35 18.24 5.40
N HIS A 185 -6.98 17.35 4.63
CA HIS A 185 -6.74 15.90 4.65
C HIS A 185 -5.36 15.56 4.04
N PRO A 186 -4.44 14.93 4.78
CA PRO A 186 -3.15 14.55 4.22
C PRO A 186 -3.27 13.34 3.29
N SER A 187 -2.74 13.48 2.08
CA SER A 187 -2.80 12.49 1.00
C SER A 187 -1.78 11.34 1.17
N GLY A 188 -2.05 10.20 0.55
CA GLY A 188 -1.32 8.92 0.61
C GLY A 188 -0.02 8.85 -0.20
N PHE A 189 0.73 7.75 0.02
CA PHE A 189 2.13 7.57 -0.43
C PHE A 189 2.40 6.17 -1.01
N ASN A 190 3.25 6.10 -2.05
CA ASN A 190 3.90 4.86 -2.47
C ASN A 190 5.23 4.73 -1.75
N LEU A 191 5.46 3.61 -1.06
CA LEU A 191 6.49 3.50 -0.03
C LEU A 191 7.78 2.79 -0.49
N LEU A 192 7.76 2.01 -1.57
CA LEU A 192 8.91 1.21 -2.02
C LEU A 192 9.12 1.37 -3.53
N GLN A 193 10.36 1.58 -3.95
CA GLN A 193 10.77 1.64 -5.37
C GLN A 193 12.01 0.77 -5.62
N PRO A 194 12.06 0.02 -6.75
CA PRO A 194 13.24 -0.75 -7.12
C PRO A 194 14.39 0.16 -7.56
N SER A 195 15.63 -0.29 -7.30
CA SER A 195 16.87 0.41 -7.69
C SER A 195 16.96 0.79 -9.17
N ASN A 196 16.30 0.04 -10.06
CA ASN A 196 16.43 0.18 -11.51
C ASN A 196 15.48 1.20 -12.15
N ILE A 197 14.64 1.90 -11.37
CA ILE A 197 13.82 3.00 -11.88
C ILE A 197 14.57 4.31 -11.63
N GLY A 198 15.32 4.75 -12.63
CA GLY A 198 16.03 6.02 -12.69
C GLY A 198 15.08 7.22 -12.68
N HIS A 199 14.44 7.52 -11.55
CA HIS A 199 13.60 8.70 -11.38
C HIS A 199 14.39 10.02 -11.43
N LYS A 200 15.73 9.96 -11.26
CA LYS A 200 16.59 11.14 -11.38
C LYS A 200 16.65 11.70 -12.80
N GLU A 201 16.43 10.89 -13.84
CA GLU A 201 16.49 11.37 -15.23
C GLU A 201 15.13 11.86 -15.74
N GLU A 202 14.04 11.15 -15.46
CA GLU A 202 12.71 11.54 -15.97
C GLU A 202 12.22 12.88 -15.39
N THR A 203 12.55 13.15 -14.13
CA THR A 203 12.22 14.43 -13.48
C THR A 203 13.11 15.57 -14.03
N ARG A 204 14.41 15.33 -14.23
CA ARG A 204 15.33 16.32 -14.83
C ARG A 204 14.97 16.64 -16.27
N GLU A 205 14.50 15.66 -17.03
CA GLU A 205 14.17 15.84 -18.44
C GLU A 205 12.81 16.55 -18.63
N LYS A 206 11.81 16.26 -17.78
CA LYS A 206 10.57 17.05 -17.71
C LYS A 206 10.84 18.49 -17.31
N THR A 207 11.67 18.74 -16.28
CA THR A 207 12.03 20.11 -15.89
C THR A 207 12.81 20.84 -16.99
N ARG A 208 13.75 20.18 -17.68
CA ARG A 208 14.47 20.76 -18.83
C ARG A 208 13.55 21.11 -20.00
N ARG A 209 12.56 20.26 -20.33
CA ARG A 209 11.60 20.54 -21.41
C ARG A 209 10.68 21.72 -21.08
N ILE A 210 10.27 21.86 -19.81
CA ILE A 210 9.44 22.99 -19.35
C ILE A 210 10.23 24.31 -19.40
N PHE A 211 11.49 24.31 -18.94
CA PHE A 211 12.33 25.52 -18.99
C PHE A 211 12.72 25.94 -20.40
N LYS A 212 12.92 24.98 -21.33
CA LYS A 212 13.24 25.30 -22.73
C LYS A 212 12.03 25.89 -23.48
N LYS A 213 10.80 25.48 -23.12
CA LYS A 213 9.56 26.01 -23.72
C LYS A 213 9.21 27.43 -23.24
N ARG A 214 9.69 27.84 -22.06
CA ARG A 214 9.53 29.21 -21.52
C ARG A 214 10.57 30.23 -21.98
N ARG A 215 11.66 29.81 -22.64
CA ARG A 215 12.67 30.74 -23.19
C ARG A 215 12.44 31.13 -24.65
N ASN A 216 11.54 30.43 -25.34
CA ASN A 216 11.25 30.64 -26.76
C ASN A 216 9.81 31.14 -27.00
N ALA A 217 9.19 31.75 -25.98
CA ALA A 217 7.89 32.41 -26.05
C ALA A 217 8.02 33.81 -25.47
#